data_AF-A0A2V7XUC9-F1
#
_entry.id   AF-A0A2V7XUC9-F1
#
_cell.length_a   1.000
_cell.length_b   1.000
_cell.length_c   1.000
_cell.angle_alpha   90.00
_cell.angle_beta   90.00
_cell.angle_gamma   90.00
#
_symmetry.space_group_name_H-M   'P 1'
#
loop_
_entity.id
_entity.type
_entity.pdbx_description
1 polymer ?
#
loop_
_entity_poly.entity_id
_entity_poly.type
_entity_poly.pdbx_seq_one_letter_code
_entity_poly.pdbx_strand_id
1 'polypeptide(L)'
;MAKGQREISVSEFFVKNRHLLGFDSPAKALLTTVKEAVDNALDACEEAGILPELRIEVHDLALEAKGKDAELTKGEGRFLVVVEDNGPGIVKAQVPKIFGKLLYGSKFHRLKQARGQQGIGISAAAMYGQLTTGKPIRVTSRV
;
A
#
# COMPACT_ATOMS: atom_id res chain seq x y z
N MET A 1 6.25 -28.78 -26.66
CA MET A 1 6.94 -27.64 -26.03
C MET A 1 5.96 -26.96 -25.06
N ALA A 2 5.87 -27.40 -23.79
CA ALA A 2 4.98 -26.77 -22.79
C ALA A 2 5.20 -27.29 -21.33
N LYS A 3 6.31 -27.97 -21.02
CA LYS A 3 6.53 -28.56 -19.68
C LYS A 3 7.23 -27.64 -18.67
N GLY A 4 7.53 -26.40 -19.07
CA GLY A 4 8.28 -25.43 -18.26
C GLY A 4 7.49 -24.21 -17.78
N GLN A 5 6.18 -24.15 -18.03
CA GLN A 5 5.37 -23.03 -17.55
C GLN A 5 5.24 -23.15 -16.02
N ARG A 6 5.75 -22.15 -15.30
CA ARG A 6 5.62 -22.01 -13.86
C ARG A 6 4.85 -20.72 -13.59
N GLU A 7 3.76 -20.83 -12.85
CA GLU A 7 3.05 -19.67 -12.31
C GLU A 7 3.84 -19.13 -11.12
N ILE A 8 4.20 -17.85 -11.16
CA ILE A 8 4.88 -17.19 -10.03
C ILE A 8 3.83 -16.58 -9.12
N SER A 9 4.00 -16.76 -7.82
CA SER A 9 3.11 -16.09 -6.86
C SER A 9 3.32 -14.58 -6.91
N VAL A 10 2.29 -13.84 -6.51
CA VAL A 10 2.34 -12.37 -6.39
C VAL A 10 3.49 -11.91 -5.50
N SER A 11 3.73 -12.61 -4.40
CA SER A 11 4.83 -12.35 -3.47
C SER A 11 6.19 -12.65 -4.09
N GLU A 12 6.31 -13.74 -4.87
CA GLU A 12 7.55 -14.07 -5.58
C GLU A 12 7.87 -13.04 -6.66
N PHE A 13 6.86 -12.59 -7.42
CA PHE A 13 7.01 -11.49 -8.37
C PHE A 13 7.48 -10.22 -7.67
N PHE A 14 6.89 -9.88 -6.52
CA PHE A 14 7.26 -8.69 -5.75
C PHE A 14 8.72 -8.75 -5.27
N VAL A 15 9.14 -9.86 -4.67
CA VAL A 15 10.52 -10.03 -4.17
C VAL A 15 11.53 -9.91 -5.31
N LYS A 16 11.26 -10.50 -6.47
CA LYS A 16 12.14 -10.44 -7.65
C LYS A 16 12.18 -9.04 -8.29
N ASN A 17 11.10 -8.28 -8.20
CA ASN A 17 10.93 -7.00 -8.92
C ASN A 17 10.79 -5.78 -8.01
N ARG A 18 11.17 -5.86 -6.72
CA ARG A 18 11.01 -4.75 -5.75
C ARG A 18 11.57 -3.41 -6.24
N HIS A 19 12.66 -3.43 -6.99
CA HIS A 19 13.32 -2.24 -7.53
C HIS A 19 12.49 -1.56 -8.63
N LEU A 20 11.80 -2.34 -9.48
CA LEU A 20 10.90 -1.81 -10.51
C LEU A 20 9.67 -1.13 -9.90
N LEU A 21 9.30 -1.54 -8.69
CA LEU A 21 8.14 -1.02 -7.95
C LEU A 21 8.49 0.16 -7.03
N GLY A 22 9.76 0.59 -6.99
CA GLY A 22 10.21 1.70 -6.14
C GLY A 22 10.57 1.32 -4.70
N PHE A 23 10.70 0.03 -4.38
CA PHE A 23 11.02 -0.50 -3.05
C PHE A 23 12.48 -1.01 -2.95
N ASP A 24 13.40 -0.36 -3.65
CA ASP A 24 14.83 -0.69 -3.66
C ASP A 24 15.57 -0.26 -2.38
N SER A 25 15.23 0.90 -1.79
CA SER A 25 15.83 1.39 -0.53
C SER A 25 14.77 1.75 0.53
N PRO A 26 15.09 1.72 1.83
CA PRO A 26 14.12 2.05 2.89
C PRO A 26 13.53 3.45 2.77
N ALA A 27 14.36 4.46 2.46
CA ALA A 27 13.89 5.84 2.29
C ALA A 27 12.92 5.98 1.12
N LYS A 28 13.24 5.36 -0.03
CA LYS A 28 12.38 5.38 -1.20
C LYS A 28 11.10 4.57 -0.98
N ALA A 29 11.19 3.43 -0.31
CA ALA A 29 10.03 2.61 0.07
C ALA A 29 9.03 3.40 0.94
N LEU A 30 9.52 4.17 1.92
CA LEU A 30 8.69 5.04 2.74
C LEU A 30 8.00 6.12 1.88
N LEU A 31 8.76 6.82 1.04
CA LEU A 31 8.23 7.85 0.15
C LEU A 31 7.19 7.28 -0.82
N THR A 32 7.49 6.15 -1.47
CA THR A 32 6.58 5.46 -2.38
C THR A 32 5.31 5.01 -1.66
N THR A 33 5.41 4.52 -0.42
CA THR A 33 4.24 4.13 0.38
C THR A 33 3.31 5.32 0.63
N VAL A 34 3.87 6.45 1.08
CA VAL A 34 3.10 7.67 1.31
C VAL A 34 2.47 8.18 0.01
N LYS A 35 3.26 8.27 -1.06
CA LYS A 35 2.79 8.71 -2.39
C LYS A 35 1.61 7.87 -2.86
N GLU A 36 1.74 6.55 -2.88
CA GLU A 36 0.69 5.66 -3.40
C GLU A 36 -0.59 5.69 -2.53
N ALA A 37 -0.46 5.88 -1.22
CA ALA A 37 -1.62 6.04 -0.34
C ALA A 37 -2.34 7.38 -0.58
N VAL A 38 -1.59 8.49 -0.64
CA VAL A 38 -2.14 9.83 -0.89
C VAL A 38 -2.76 9.95 -2.29
N ASP A 39 -2.10 9.43 -3.32
CA ASP A 39 -2.62 9.44 -4.69
C ASP A 39 -3.95 8.69 -4.79
N ASN A 40 -4.07 7.55 -4.11
CA ASN A 40 -5.32 6.78 -4.10
C ASN A 40 -6.44 7.48 -3.35
N ALA A 41 -6.12 8.15 -2.24
CA ALA A 41 -7.10 8.94 -1.48
C ALA A 41 -7.62 10.13 -2.29
N LEU A 42 -6.71 10.89 -2.92
CA LEU A 42 -7.10 12.02 -3.76
C LEU A 42 -7.94 11.58 -4.97
N ASP A 43 -7.52 10.53 -5.67
CA ASP A 43 -8.28 10.00 -6.80
C ASP A 43 -9.68 9.52 -6.36
N ALA A 44 -9.82 8.95 -5.16
CA ALA A 44 -11.11 8.51 -4.62
C ALA A 44 -12.05 9.69 -4.31
N CYS A 45 -11.54 10.76 -3.70
CA CYS A 45 -12.32 11.97 -3.44
C CYS A 45 -12.72 12.66 -4.76
N GLU A 46 -11.80 12.77 -5.72
CA GLU A 46 -12.05 13.37 -7.03
C GLU A 46 -13.12 12.61 -7.83
N GLU A 47 -13.06 11.27 -7.85
CA GLU A 47 -14.07 10.45 -8.51
C GLU A 47 -15.47 10.61 -7.89
N ALA A 48 -15.55 10.92 -6.60
CA ALA A 48 -16.80 11.13 -5.86
C ALA A 48 -17.26 12.60 -5.84
N GLY A 49 -16.46 13.54 -6.36
CA GLY A 49 -16.75 14.98 -6.27
C GLY A 49 -16.69 15.54 -4.84
N ILE A 50 -15.90 14.92 -3.96
CA ILE A 50 -15.70 15.32 -2.57
C ILE A 50 -14.45 16.18 -2.46
N LEU A 51 -14.51 17.31 -1.74
CA LEU A 51 -13.33 18.09 -1.41
C LEU A 51 -12.41 17.26 -0.48
N PRO A 52 -11.16 16.95 -0.86
CA PRO A 52 -10.34 16.03 -0.09
C PRO A 52 -9.89 16.65 1.24
N GLU A 53 -10.14 15.93 2.33
CA GLU A 53 -9.51 16.14 3.64
C GLU A 53 -8.70 14.89 3.97
N LEU A 54 -7.37 15.06 4.04
CA LEU A 54 -6.43 13.97 4.27
C LEU A 54 -5.62 14.21 5.54
N ARG A 55 -5.51 13.17 6.38
CA ARG A 55 -4.56 13.15 7.51
C ARG A 55 -3.47 12.12 7.22
N ILE A 56 -2.22 12.57 7.24
CA ILE A 56 -1.04 11.74 6.99
C ILE A 56 -0.15 11.77 8.23
N GLU A 57 0.14 10.60 8.78
CA GLU A 57 1.04 10.43 9.92
C GLU A 57 2.12 9.41 9.60
N VAL A 58 3.35 9.70 10.03
CA VAL A 58 4.49 8.80 9.92
C VAL A 58 5.13 8.68 11.28
N HIS A 59 4.96 7.52 11.90
CA HIS A 59 5.46 7.22 13.24
C HIS A 59 6.71 6.37 13.14
N ASP A 60 7.78 6.77 13.80
CA ASP A 60 8.96 5.92 13.98
C ASP A 60 8.67 4.92 15.10
N LEU A 61 8.55 3.65 14.73
CA LEU A 61 8.21 2.59 15.68
C LEU A 61 9.34 2.33 16.69
N ALA A 62 10.59 2.70 16.37
CA ALA A 62 11.69 2.62 17.33
C ALA A 62 11.54 3.66 18.46
N LEU A 63 11.00 4.84 18.16
CA LEU A 63 10.82 5.93 19.12
C LEU A 63 9.52 5.81 19.94
N GLU A 64 8.49 5.18 19.38
CA GLU A 64 7.15 5.11 19.98
C GLU A 64 6.86 3.81 20.74
N ALA A 65 7.76 2.83 20.71
CA ALA A 65 7.52 1.53 21.34
C ALA A 65 7.45 1.62 22.88
N LYS A 66 6.31 1.21 23.44
CA LYS A 66 6.11 1.00 24.89
C LYS A 66 5.65 -0.43 25.16
N GLY A 67 6.25 -1.09 26.15
CA GLY A 67 5.84 -2.43 26.60
C GLY A 67 6.33 -3.58 25.72
N LYS A 68 5.52 -4.63 25.55
CA LYS A 68 5.88 -5.90 24.87
C LYS A 68 6.25 -5.76 23.39
N ASP A 69 5.88 -4.67 22.73
CA ASP A 69 6.22 -4.42 21.30
C ASP A 69 7.62 -3.84 21.09
N ALA A 70 8.33 -3.43 22.17
CA ALA A 70 9.70 -2.90 22.10
C ALA A 70 10.72 -3.90 21.52
N GLU A 71 10.47 -5.20 21.64
CA GLU A 71 11.34 -6.22 21.05
C GLU A 71 11.21 -6.34 19.53
N LEU A 72 10.03 -5.98 18.99
CA LEU A 72 9.76 -5.94 17.55
C LEU A 72 10.25 -4.64 16.89
N THR A 73 10.70 -3.67 17.68
CA THR A 73 11.16 -2.34 17.21
C THR A 73 12.63 -2.06 17.54
N LYS A 74 13.39 -3.07 18.00
CA LYS A 74 14.84 -3.00 18.23
C LYS A 74 15.71 -2.64 17.00
N GLY A 75 15.11 -2.34 15.85
CA GLY A 75 15.82 -2.00 14.62
C GLY A 75 15.47 -0.59 14.15
N GLU A 76 16.50 0.22 13.94
CA GLU A 76 16.41 1.50 13.23
C GLU A 76 15.65 1.32 11.89
N GLY A 77 14.73 2.24 11.56
CA GLY A 77 14.13 2.30 10.22
C GLY A 77 12.82 1.53 9.98
N ARG A 78 12.02 1.26 11.02
CA ARG A 78 10.64 0.76 10.87
C ARG A 78 9.63 1.88 11.17
N PHE A 79 8.72 2.11 10.22
CA PHE A 79 7.75 3.19 10.30
C PHE A 79 6.32 2.66 10.19
N LEU A 80 5.40 3.27 10.94
CA LEU A 80 3.97 3.14 10.71
C LEU A 80 3.49 4.37 9.94
N VAL A 81 2.98 4.14 8.73
CA VAL A 81 2.35 5.16 7.90
C VAL A 81 0.83 5.04 8.06
N VAL A 82 0.18 6.12 8.46
CA VAL A 82 -1.28 6.23 8.53
C VAL A 82 -1.73 7.27 7.52
N VAL A 83 -2.69 6.89 6.68
CA VAL A 83 -3.37 7.81 5.76
C VAL A 83 -4.86 7.63 5.97
N GLU A 84 -5.53 8.72 6.32
CA GLU A 84 -6.98 8.80 6.50
C GLU A 84 -7.53 9.82 5.51
N ASP A 85 -8.66 9.47 4.89
CA ASP A 85 -9.35 10.30 3.90
C ASP A 85 -10.85 10.37 4.18
N ASN A 86 -11.48 11.43 3.68
CA ASN A 86 -12.92 11.64 3.72
C ASN A 86 -13.63 11.18 2.43
N GLY A 87 -13.03 10.27 1.66
CA GLY A 87 -13.56 9.79 0.40
C GLY A 87 -14.80 8.90 0.56
N PRO A 88 -15.28 8.28 -0.54
CA PRO A 88 -16.50 7.46 -0.55
C PRO A 88 -16.37 6.13 0.21
N GLY A 89 -15.18 5.82 0.72
CA GLY A 89 -14.87 4.55 1.34
C GLY A 89 -14.75 3.38 0.36
N ILE A 90 -14.48 2.20 0.93
CA ILE A 90 -14.24 0.96 0.20
C ILE A 90 -15.21 -0.09 0.72
N VAL A 91 -15.99 -0.66 -0.19
CA VAL A 91 -16.87 -1.79 0.12
C VAL A 91 -16.04 -2.95 0.71
N LYS A 92 -16.46 -3.49 1.86
CA LYS A 92 -15.74 -4.53 2.62
C LYS A 92 -15.25 -5.71 1.76
N ALA A 93 -16.05 -6.15 0.79
CA ALA A 93 -15.71 -7.25 -0.11
C ALA A 93 -14.54 -6.94 -1.08
N GLN A 94 -14.24 -5.66 -1.30
CA GLN A 94 -13.20 -5.18 -2.20
C GLN A 94 -11.86 -4.96 -1.49
N VAL A 95 -11.88 -4.68 -0.17
CA VAL A 95 -10.67 -4.40 0.63
C VAL A 95 -9.58 -5.46 0.43
N PRO A 96 -9.83 -6.78 0.58
CA PRO A 96 -8.76 -7.77 0.41
C PRO A 96 -8.18 -7.80 -1.01
N LYS A 97 -8.99 -7.45 -2.03
CA LYS A 97 -8.55 -7.46 -3.42
C LYS A 97 -7.70 -6.24 -3.74
N ILE A 98 -8.07 -5.06 -3.24
CA ILE A 98 -7.34 -3.80 -3.46
C ILE A 98 -5.96 -3.84 -2.81
N PHE A 99 -5.84 -4.42 -1.61
CA PHE A 99 -4.56 -4.43 -0.88
C PHE A 99 -3.77 -5.74 -1.02
N GLY A 100 -4.42 -6.84 -1.43
CA GLY A 100 -3.80 -8.18 -1.50
C GLY A 100 -3.58 -8.72 -2.92
N LYS A 101 -4.13 -8.10 -3.96
CA LYS A 101 -3.96 -8.53 -5.35
C LYS A 101 -3.20 -7.46 -6.14
N LEU A 102 -2.19 -7.87 -6.93
CA LEU A 102 -1.55 -7.01 -7.92
C LEU A 102 -2.44 -6.89 -9.16
N LEU A 103 -2.37 -5.74 -9.83
CA LEU A 103 -3.14 -5.43 -11.03
C LEU A 103 -4.66 -5.49 -10.78
N TYR A 104 -5.09 -5.01 -9.61
CA TYR A 104 -6.49 -4.91 -9.24
C TYR A 104 -6.86 -3.47 -8.90
N GLY A 105 -7.90 -2.94 -9.53
CA GLY A 105 -8.35 -1.58 -9.26
C GLY A 105 -9.52 -1.17 -10.14
N SER A 106 -10.23 -0.11 -9.73
CA SER A 106 -11.33 0.51 -10.48
C SER A 106 -10.86 1.33 -11.69
N LYS A 107 -9.56 1.59 -11.78
CA LYS A 107 -8.94 2.48 -12.79
C LYS A 107 -8.58 1.75 -14.11
N PHE A 108 -8.71 0.42 -14.15
CA PHE A 108 -8.48 -0.35 -15.37
C PHE A 108 -9.58 -0.11 -16.41
N HIS A 109 -9.20 -0.05 -17.70
CA HIS A 109 -10.12 0.10 -18.83
C HIS A 109 -10.98 1.38 -18.79
N ARG A 110 -10.56 2.39 -18.02
CA ARG A 110 -11.20 3.71 -17.96
C ARG A 110 -10.29 4.74 -18.63
N LEU A 111 -10.78 5.41 -19.67
CA LEU A 111 -10.06 6.51 -20.34
C LEU A 111 -10.27 7.81 -19.56
N LYS A 112 -9.71 7.87 -18.35
CA LYS A 112 -9.72 9.07 -17.50
C LYS A 112 -8.33 9.31 -16.92
N GLN A 113 -7.95 10.58 -16.82
CA GLN A 113 -6.70 10.97 -16.15
C GLN A 113 -6.86 10.75 -14.64
N ALA A 114 -5.93 10.00 -14.06
CA ALA A 114 -5.83 9.74 -12.63
C ALA A 114 -4.34 9.62 -12.26
N ARG A 115 -3.99 9.78 -10.98
CA ARG A 115 -2.60 9.65 -10.52
C ARG A 115 -2.13 8.19 -10.58
N GLY A 116 -3.01 7.25 -10.21
CA GLY A 116 -2.75 5.82 -10.28
C GLY A 116 -3.23 5.18 -11.60
N GLN A 117 -2.41 4.34 -12.24
CA GLN A 117 -2.75 3.72 -13.53
C GLN A 117 -2.86 2.19 -13.49
N GLN A 118 -1.97 1.51 -12.77
CA GLN A 118 -1.75 0.06 -12.93
C GLN A 118 -2.30 -0.80 -11.79
N GLY A 119 -2.87 -0.21 -10.73
CA GLY A 119 -3.45 -0.97 -9.60
C GLY A 119 -2.44 -1.88 -8.88
N ILE A 120 -1.19 -1.43 -8.76
CA ILE A 120 -0.09 -2.18 -8.11
C ILE A 120 0.47 -1.47 -6.87
N GLY A 121 0.37 -0.15 -6.79
CA GLY A 121 1.14 0.66 -5.84
C GLY A 121 0.82 0.36 -4.37
N ILE A 122 -0.45 0.41 -3.99
CA ILE A 122 -0.83 0.19 -2.58
C ILE A 122 -0.66 -1.27 -2.14
N SER A 123 -0.90 -2.23 -3.03
CA SER A 123 -0.63 -3.65 -2.79
C SER A 123 0.86 -3.92 -2.61
N ALA A 124 1.71 -3.25 -3.40
CA ALA A 124 3.16 -3.31 -3.27
C ALA A 124 3.63 -2.75 -1.92
N ALA A 125 3.08 -1.62 -1.48
CA ALA A 125 3.37 -1.04 -0.17
C ALA A 125 2.95 -1.98 0.98
N ALA A 126 1.76 -2.57 0.89
CA ALA A 126 1.27 -3.56 1.86
C ALA A 126 2.18 -4.78 1.95
N MET A 127 2.58 -5.35 0.81
CA MET A 127 3.50 -6.49 0.76
C MET A 127 4.87 -6.13 1.31
N TYR A 128 5.41 -4.96 0.98
CA TYR A 128 6.70 -4.52 1.50
C TYR A 128 6.68 -4.38 3.03
N GLY A 129 5.65 -3.74 3.58
CA GLY A 129 5.48 -3.60 5.02
C GLY A 129 5.39 -4.95 5.73
N GLN A 130 4.60 -5.88 5.19
CA GLN A 130 4.45 -7.21 5.78
C GLN A 130 5.75 -8.04 5.70
N LEU A 131 6.48 -7.99 4.58
CA LEU A 131 7.74 -8.72 4.41
C LEU A 131 8.88 -8.18 5.30
N THR A 132 8.90 -6.87 5.58
CA THR A 132 9.98 -6.23 6.35
C THR A 132 9.72 -6.20 7.86
N THR A 133 8.44 -6.12 8.27
CA THR A 133 8.05 -5.98 9.68
C THR A 133 7.36 -7.22 10.25
N GLY A 134 6.80 -8.08 9.40
CA GLY A 134 5.95 -9.20 9.82
C GLY A 134 4.59 -8.79 10.41
N LYS A 135 4.30 -7.49 10.50
CA LYS A 135 3.04 -6.97 11.02
C LYS A 135 2.01 -6.85 9.88
N PRO A 136 0.72 -7.15 10.15
CA PRO A 136 -0.34 -7.01 9.16
C PRO A 136 -0.67 -5.54 8.90
N ILE A 137 -1.18 -5.24 7.71
CA ILE A 137 -1.82 -3.96 7.42
C ILE A 137 -3.16 -3.84 8.15
N ARG A 138 -3.56 -2.62 8.50
CA ARG A 138 -4.88 -2.32 9.07
C ARG A 138 -5.61 -1.36 8.15
N VAL A 139 -6.83 -1.73 7.75
CA VAL A 139 -7.69 -0.91 6.91
C VAL A 139 -9.02 -0.73 7.63
N THR A 140 -9.41 0.52 7.81
CA THR A 140 -10.74 0.91 8.31
C THR A 140 -11.40 1.71 7.21
N SER A 141 -12.67 1.40 6.90
CA SER A 141 -13.40 2.14 5.89
C SER A 141 -14.89 2.16 6.22
N ARG A 142 -15.55 3.27 5.88
CA ARG A 142 -16.99 3.48 6.04
C ARG A 142 -17.54 3.90 4.67
N VAL A 143 -18.61 3.24 4.25
CA VAL A 143 -19.38 3.55 3.03
C VAL A 143 -20.71 4.16 3.45
#